data_AF-A0A1V6MJF4-F1
#
_entry.id   AF-A0A1V6MJF4-F1
#
_cell.length_a   1.000
_cell.length_b   1.000
_cell.length_c   1.000
_cell.angle_alpha   90.00
_cell.angle_beta   90.00
_cell.angle_gamma   90.00
#
_symmetry.space_group_name_H-M   'P 1'
#
loop_
_entity.id
_entity.type
_entity.pdbx_description
1 polymer ?
#
loop_
_entity_poly.entity_id
_entity_poly.type
_entity_poly.pdbx_seq_one_letter_code
_entity_poly.pdbx_strand_id
1 'polypeptide(L)'
;MTEQQPPPVPPGFGPPPPQYAPSAPDAPEFLAVDKHSSVVVDASGVAFDMYDIVVDFTWPEIRSVHYRASPDGKALMVAVVHVDGRVYEAVVNAKPRELLRDWFAQLAWVLGYYRPAG
;
A
#
# COMPACT_ATOMS: atom_id res chain seq x y z
N MET A 1 -43.13 -23.14 30.68
CA MET A 1 -42.73 -22.98 29.26
C MET A 1 -43.86 -22.25 28.58
N THR A 2 -43.57 -21.08 28.00
CA THR A 2 -43.99 -20.63 26.66
C THR A 2 -43.85 -19.12 26.59
N GLU A 3 -43.32 -18.72 25.44
CA GLU A 3 -42.75 -17.45 25.01
C GLU A 3 -43.54 -16.18 25.36
N GLN A 4 -42.76 -15.22 25.87
CA GLN A 4 -43.12 -13.83 26.13
C GLN A 4 -42.81 -12.98 24.88
N GLN A 5 -43.73 -12.08 24.51
CA GLN A 5 -43.63 -11.22 23.32
C GLN A 5 -42.90 -9.88 23.64
N PRO A 6 -41.93 -9.39 22.84
CA PRO A 6 -41.39 -8.02 22.97
C PRO A 6 -41.86 -7.00 21.90
N PRO A 7 -41.66 -5.67 22.13
CA PRO A 7 -42.42 -4.56 21.53
C PRO A 7 -41.72 -3.83 20.34
N PRO A 8 -42.38 -2.84 19.69
CA PRO A 8 -41.81 -2.04 18.58
C PRO A 8 -40.96 -0.82 19.03
N VAL A 9 -39.99 -0.39 18.20
CA VAL A 9 -38.98 0.67 18.47
C VAL A 9 -39.38 2.08 17.92
N PRO A 10 -39.00 3.20 18.60
CA PRO A 10 -39.23 4.58 18.13
C PRO A 10 -38.15 5.12 17.15
N PRO A 11 -38.47 6.09 16.24
CA PRO A 11 -37.57 6.53 15.17
C PRO A 11 -36.75 7.78 15.56
N GLY A 12 -35.56 7.56 16.10
CA GLY A 12 -34.57 8.61 16.38
C GLY A 12 -33.17 8.02 16.47
N PHE A 13 -32.20 8.65 15.81
CA PHE A 13 -30.76 8.32 15.84
C PHE A 13 -30.45 6.82 15.76
N GLY A 14 -30.29 6.32 14.53
CA GLY A 14 -29.70 4.99 14.32
C GLY A 14 -28.37 4.87 15.08
N PRO A 15 -28.03 3.66 15.59
CA PRO A 15 -26.75 3.46 16.25
C PRO A 15 -25.63 3.93 15.30
N PRO A 16 -24.54 4.55 15.80
CA PRO A 16 -23.37 4.76 14.95
C PRO A 16 -23.00 3.40 14.35
N PRO A 17 -22.58 3.35 13.06
CA PRO A 17 -22.16 2.09 12.46
C PRO A 17 -21.14 1.43 13.40
N PRO A 18 -21.18 0.10 13.58
CA PRO A 18 -20.21 -0.56 14.45
C PRO A 18 -18.79 -0.16 14.01
N GLN A 19 -18.10 0.63 14.84
CA GLN A 19 -16.70 1.05 14.62
C GLN A 19 -15.70 -0.11 14.80
N TYR A 20 -16.17 -1.34 14.64
CA TYR A 20 -15.43 -2.59 14.79
C TYR A 20 -15.82 -3.52 13.63
N ALA A 21 -15.67 -3.06 12.39
CA ALA A 21 -15.29 -4.02 11.37
C ALA A 21 -13.90 -4.52 11.81
N PRO A 22 -13.69 -5.83 12.03
CA PRO A 22 -12.34 -6.34 12.18
C PRO A 22 -11.57 -5.87 10.96
N SER A 23 -10.50 -5.10 11.17
CA SER A 23 -9.53 -4.78 10.12
C SER A 23 -9.29 -6.07 9.35
N ALA A 24 -9.57 -6.07 8.05
CA ALA A 24 -9.23 -7.20 7.19
C ALA A 24 -7.78 -7.61 7.55
N PRO A 25 -7.49 -8.92 7.70
CA PRO A 25 -6.24 -9.38 8.28
C PRO A 25 -5.07 -8.62 7.67
N ASP A 26 -4.38 -7.87 8.54
CA ASP A 26 -3.25 -6.96 8.31
C ASP A 26 -2.60 -7.17 6.94
N ALA A 27 -3.22 -6.62 5.90
CA ALA A 27 -2.74 -6.80 4.54
C ALA A 27 -1.43 -6.02 4.48
N PRO A 28 -0.31 -6.67 4.10
CA PRO A 28 0.99 -6.05 4.25
C PRO A 28 1.05 -4.75 3.46
N GLU A 29 1.48 -3.68 4.08
CA GLU A 29 1.66 -2.40 3.42
C GLU A 29 3.11 -1.94 3.50
N PHE A 30 3.52 -1.20 2.48
CA PHE A 30 4.83 -0.58 2.42
C PHE A 30 4.67 0.90 2.13
N LEU A 31 5.36 1.72 2.92
CA LEU A 31 5.45 3.16 2.75
C LEU A 31 6.91 3.59 2.83
N ALA A 32 7.40 4.19 1.76
CA ALA A 32 8.65 4.94 1.76
C ALA A 32 8.35 6.40 1.43
N VAL A 33 8.80 7.32 2.29
CA VAL A 33 8.61 8.77 2.12
C VAL A 33 9.94 9.48 2.35
N ASP A 34 10.21 10.46 1.49
CA ASP A 34 11.21 11.50 1.69
C ASP A 34 10.53 12.87 1.50
N LYS A 35 11.29 13.96 1.64
CA LYS A 35 10.80 15.33 1.45
C LYS A 35 10.09 15.56 0.11
N HIS A 36 10.46 14.85 -0.95
CA HIS A 36 10.02 15.16 -2.32
C HIS A 36 9.15 14.07 -2.97
N SER A 37 9.23 12.84 -2.46
CA SER A 37 8.59 11.71 -3.11
C SER A 37 8.13 10.69 -2.08
N SER A 38 7.08 9.95 -2.43
CA SER A 38 6.67 8.77 -1.70
C SER A 38 6.32 7.60 -2.61
N VAL A 39 6.47 6.39 -2.07
CA VAL A 39 6.06 5.13 -2.69
C VAL A 39 5.21 4.38 -1.68
N VAL A 40 4.00 4.02 -2.09
CA VAL A 40 3.07 3.18 -1.35
C VAL A 40 2.89 1.87 -2.10
N VAL A 41 2.89 0.74 -1.39
CA VAL A 41 2.47 -0.56 -1.92
C VAL A 41 1.50 -1.20 -0.94
N ASP A 42 0.28 -1.45 -1.39
CA ASP A 42 -0.80 -2.01 -0.56
C ASP A 42 -1.74 -2.90 -1.39
N ALA A 43 -2.85 -3.33 -0.80
CA ALA A 43 -3.84 -4.17 -1.46
C ALA A 43 -4.44 -3.55 -2.74
N SER A 44 -4.42 -2.23 -2.86
CA SER A 44 -4.91 -1.48 -4.02
C SER A 44 -3.92 -1.54 -5.19
N GLY A 45 -2.61 -1.60 -4.91
CA GLY A 45 -1.58 -1.61 -5.94
C GLY A 45 -0.30 -0.90 -5.50
N VAL A 46 0.25 -0.07 -6.40
CA VAL A 46 1.43 0.76 -6.15
C VAL A 46 1.09 2.21 -6.45
N ALA A 47 1.40 3.12 -5.55
CA ALA A 47 1.24 4.55 -5.78
C ALA A 47 2.57 5.28 -5.64
N PHE A 48 2.82 6.21 -6.55
CA PHE A 48 3.93 7.14 -6.51
C PHE A 48 3.41 8.56 -6.33
N ASP A 49 4.00 9.26 -5.38
CA ASP A 49 3.90 10.71 -5.24
C ASP A 49 5.28 11.29 -5.55
N MET A 50 5.37 12.17 -6.53
CA MET A 50 6.62 12.78 -6.97
C MET A 50 6.37 14.26 -7.24
N TYR A 51 6.63 15.08 -6.22
CA TYR A 51 6.38 16.52 -6.25
C TYR A 51 4.91 16.90 -6.52
N ASP A 52 4.56 17.18 -7.79
CA ASP A 52 3.22 17.60 -8.21
C ASP A 52 2.49 16.49 -8.98
N ILE A 53 3.14 15.35 -9.15
CA ILE A 53 2.64 14.23 -9.93
C ILE A 53 2.34 13.08 -8.97
N VAL A 54 1.05 12.74 -8.88
CA VAL A 54 0.57 11.54 -8.20
C VAL A 54 0.15 10.53 -9.26
N VAL A 55 0.63 9.30 -9.16
CA VAL A 55 0.26 8.21 -10.06
C VAL A 55 -0.04 6.96 -9.25
N ASP A 56 -1.25 6.45 -9.38
CA ASP A 56 -1.67 5.16 -8.87
C ASP A 56 -1.67 4.10 -9.97
N PHE A 57 -1.26 2.89 -9.62
CA PHE A 57 -1.30 1.71 -10.47
C PHE A 57 -1.99 0.59 -9.73
N THR A 58 -3.10 0.08 -10.26
CA THR A 58 -3.75 -1.09 -9.68
C THR A 58 -2.97 -2.38 -10.00
N TRP A 59 -3.09 -3.43 -9.19
CA TRP A 59 -2.40 -4.70 -9.46
C TRP A 59 -2.60 -5.26 -10.88
N PRO A 60 -3.80 -5.20 -11.49
CA PRO A 60 -4.02 -5.62 -12.89
C PRO A 60 -3.26 -4.78 -13.94
N GLU A 61 -2.93 -3.52 -13.63
CA GLU A 61 -2.19 -2.61 -14.51
C GLU A 61 -0.67 -2.80 -14.41
N ILE A 62 -0.20 -3.46 -13.35
CA ILE A 62 1.21 -3.68 -13.07
C ILE A 62 1.67 -4.99 -13.73
N ARG A 63 2.53 -4.88 -14.73
CA ARG A 63 3.23 -6.02 -15.34
C ARG A 63 4.33 -6.55 -14.42
N SER A 64 5.14 -5.67 -13.85
CA SER A 64 6.20 -6.01 -12.89
C SER A 64 6.61 -4.78 -12.08
N VAL A 65 7.07 -5.03 -10.85
CA VAL A 65 7.69 -4.00 -9.99
C VAL A 65 9.16 -4.34 -9.85
N HIS A 66 10.02 -3.39 -10.17
CA HIS A 66 11.46 -3.49 -9.98
C HIS A 66 11.88 -2.51 -8.90
N TYR A 67 12.87 -2.88 -8.08
CA TYR A 67 13.41 -1.99 -7.07
C TYR A 67 14.90 -2.21 -6.92
N ARG A 68 15.65 -1.11 -6.73
CA ARG A 68 17.10 -1.14 -6.54
C ARG A 68 17.57 0.05 -5.72
N ALA A 69 18.78 -0.04 -5.18
CA ALA A 69 19.39 1.08 -4.50
C ALA A 69 19.87 2.07 -5.56
N SER A 70 19.85 3.36 -5.24
CA SER A 70 20.53 4.36 -6.06
C SER A 70 22.04 4.06 -6.14
N PRO A 71 22.75 4.56 -7.17
CA PRO A 71 24.19 4.30 -7.33
C PRO A 71 25.05 4.67 -6.10
N ASP A 72 24.63 5.70 -5.35
CA ASP A 72 25.27 6.16 -4.12
C ASP A 72 24.77 5.41 -2.86
N GLY A 73 23.78 4.53 -3.01
CA GLY A 73 23.27 3.66 -1.94
C GLY A 73 22.47 4.39 -0.86
N LYS A 74 21.95 5.58 -1.17
CA LYS A 74 21.22 6.46 -0.24
C LYS A 74 19.75 6.65 -0.59
N ALA A 75 19.25 6.02 -1.65
CA ALA A 75 17.86 6.11 -2.04
C ALA A 75 17.34 4.76 -2.54
N LEU A 76 16.05 4.54 -2.33
CA LEU A 76 15.29 3.47 -2.93
C LEU A 76 14.75 3.96 -4.28
N MET A 77 15.08 3.24 -5.35
CA MET A 77 14.47 3.44 -6.66
C MET A 77 13.45 2.32 -6.86
N VAL A 78 12.21 2.68 -7.17
CA VAL A 78 11.12 1.74 -7.47
C VAL A 78 10.58 2.06 -8.86
N ALA A 79 10.47 1.05 -9.71
CA ALA A 79 9.94 1.17 -11.05
C ALA A 79 8.77 0.22 -11.27
N VAL A 80 7.64 0.76 -11.71
CA VAL A 80 6.48 0.01 -12.17
C VAL A 80 6.54 -0.10 -13.68
N VAL A 81 6.54 -1.33 -14.19
CA VAL A 81 6.29 -1.63 -15.59
C VAL A 81 4.79 -1.82 -15.75
N HIS A 82 4.16 -0.95 -16.51
CA HIS A 82 2.73 -1.03 -16.82
C HIS A 82 2.46 -2.14 -17.84
N VAL A 83 1.25 -2.69 -17.88
CA VAL A 83 0.83 -3.70 -18.87
C VAL A 83 0.97 -3.22 -20.32
N ASP A 84 0.82 -1.91 -20.57
CA ASP A 84 1.07 -1.23 -21.86
C ASP A 84 2.56 -1.17 -22.26
N GLY A 85 3.48 -1.52 -21.36
CA GLY A 85 4.93 -1.49 -21.60
C GLY A 85 5.62 -0.19 -21.18
N ARG A 86 4.85 0.81 -20.70
CA ARG A 86 5.41 2.03 -20.09
C ARG A 86 6.10 1.71 -18.77
N VAL A 87 7.13 2.48 -18.44
CA VAL A 87 7.85 2.37 -17.16
C VAL A 87 7.76 3.68 -16.42
N TYR A 88 7.38 3.59 -15.15
CA TYR A 88 7.27 4.71 -14.23
C TYR A 88 8.24 4.46 -13.10
N GLU A 89 9.07 5.44 -12.75
CA GLU A 89 10.09 5.31 -11.70
C GLU A 89 9.91 6.40 -10.65
N ALA A 90 9.94 6.00 -9.38
CA ALA A 90 9.99 6.89 -8.23
C ALA A 90 11.27 6.65 -7.43
N VAL A 91 11.85 7.74 -6.93
CA VAL A 91 13.07 7.71 -6.13
C VAL A 91 12.79 8.35 -4.77
N VAL A 92 13.04 7.60 -3.70
CA VAL A 92 12.84 8.03 -2.32
C VAL A 92 14.16 7.97 -1.56
N ASN A 93 14.63 9.09 -1.02
CA ASN A 93 15.86 9.09 -0.24
C ASN A 93 15.67 8.37 1.10
N ALA A 94 16.61 7.49 1.42
CA ALA A 94 16.68 6.79 2.69
C ALA A 94 17.77 7.44 3.57
N LYS A 95 17.34 8.13 4.63
CA LYS A 95 18.24 8.68 5.64
C LYS A 95 17.81 8.10 7.00
N PRO A 96 18.55 7.16 7.62
CA PRO A 96 19.90 6.62 7.33
C PRO A 96 19.96 5.44 6.33
N ARG A 97 21.16 4.94 5.97
CA ARG A 97 21.34 3.77 5.07
C ARG A 97 20.74 2.47 5.63
N GLU A 98 20.63 2.35 6.94
CA GLU A 98 19.93 1.23 7.58
C GLU A 98 18.44 1.18 7.20
N LEU A 99 17.81 2.36 7.09
CA LEU A 99 16.42 2.49 6.62
C LEU A 99 16.25 1.91 5.22
N LEU A 100 17.25 2.11 4.34
CA LEU A 100 17.21 1.53 3.01
C LEU A 100 17.13 0.00 3.08
N ARG A 101 17.95 -0.64 3.92
CA ARG A 101 17.95 -2.11 4.08
C ARG A 101 16.62 -2.63 4.61
N ASP A 102 16.04 -1.91 5.56
CA ASP A 102 14.72 -2.23 6.11
C ASP A 102 13.64 -2.13 5.02
N TRP A 103 13.67 -1.04 4.24
CA TRP A 103 12.78 -0.88 3.10
C TRP A 103 12.91 -2.00 2.06
N PHE A 104 14.13 -2.46 1.76
CA PHE A 104 14.33 -3.61 0.87
C PHE A 104 13.67 -4.89 1.40
N ALA A 105 13.82 -5.17 2.69
CA ALA A 105 13.25 -6.36 3.31
C ALA A 105 11.72 -6.29 3.34
N GLN A 106 11.16 -5.16 3.76
CA GLN A 106 9.72 -4.95 3.82
C GLN A 106 9.10 -4.97 2.42
N LEU A 107 9.67 -4.23 1.45
CA LEU A 107 9.16 -4.19 0.09
C LEU A 107 9.19 -5.58 -0.58
N ALA A 108 10.27 -6.34 -0.38
CA ALA A 108 10.36 -7.71 -0.89
C ALA A 108 9.25 -8.60 -0.34
N TRP A 109 8.97 -8.48 0.97
CA TRP A 109 7.91 -9.25 1.63
C TRP A 109 6.51 -8.85 1.15
N VAL A 110 6.22 -7.54 1.08
CA VAL A 110 4.93 -7.02 0.59
C VAL A 110 4.68 -7.40 -0.87
N LEU A 111 5.67 -7.22 -1.74
CA LEU A 111 5.56 -7.63 -3.14
C LEU A 111 5.38 -9.14 -3.28
N GLY A 112 6.04 -9.95 -2.45
CA GLY A 112 5.85 -11.40 -2.41
C GLY A 112 4.43 -11.82 -2.01
N TYR A 113 3.74 -11.01 -1.21
CA TYR A 113 2.36 -11.26 -0.80
C TYR A 113 1.35 -10.96 -1.92
N TYR A 114 1.43 -9.79 -2.55
CA TYR A 114 0.47 -9.39 -3.60
C TYR A 114 0.83 -9.91 -5.00
N ARG A 115 2.11 -10.15 -5.25
CA ARG A 115 2.63 -10.77 -6.47
C ARG A 115 3.55 -11.94 -6.11
N PRO A 116 2.98 -13.05 -5.60
CA PRO A 116 3.75 -14.30 -5.56
C PRO A 116 4.23 -14.58 -6.98
N ALA A 117 5.54 -14.73 -7.16
CA ALA A 117 6.11 -15.04 -8.47
C ALA A 117 5.37 -16.27 -9.04
N GLY A 118 4.61 -16.04 -10.12
CA GLY A 118 3.97 -17.09 -10.91
C GLY A 118 4.97 -17.74 -11.86
#